data_AF-A0A849IPA9-F1
#
_entry.id   AF-A0A849IPA9-F1
#
_cell.length_a   1.000
_cell.length_b   1.000
_cell.length_c   1.000
_cell.angle_alpha   90.00
_cell.angle_beta   90.00
_cell.angle_gamma   90.00
#
_symmetry.space_group_name_H-M   'P 1'
#
loop_
_entity.id
_entity.type
_entity.pdbx_description
1 polymer ?
#
loop_
_entity_poly.entity_id
_entity_poly.type
_entity_poly.pdbx_seq_one_letter_code
_entity_poly.pdbx_strand_id
1 'polypeptide(L)'
;MIVSFLDGEVLYGEVPLLHMDDPFLEVDLHSLDGNTRQALVPVTAVRQIDATGVPPVPEGDQGQLARVALHFLDGQVFRAEVVTPASLQRFGAVWDVIEAGLGQRRILAIPYTALKAAFYVRHWDTRHPSDRDGTPAQVEQRKLAEIQARRSRAGLASRMPRRAGLLDKVGKSAQGEPQAKDPGLPPEAPPRG
;
A
#
# COMPACT_ATOMS: atom_id res chain seq x y z
N MET A 1 -5.13 19.32 10.13
CA MET A 1 -4.85 18.34 9.05
C MET A 1 -6.06 17.46 8.81
N ILE A 2 -6.12 16.83 7.64
CA ILE A 2 -7.21 15.92 7.26
C ILE A 2 -6.60 14.56 6.94
N VAL A 3 -6.95 13.52 7.71
CA VAL A 3 -6.55 12.13 7.44
C VAL A 3 -7.69 11.44 6.73
N SER A 4 -7.46 10.97 5.50
CA SER A 4 -8.42 10.13 4.76
C SER A 4 -8.03 8.66 4.88
N PHE A 5 -9.00 7.82 5.24
CA PHE A 5 -8.82 6.38 5.32
C PHE A 5 -9.13 5.66 4.00
N LEU A 6 -8.69 4.42 3.88
CA LEU A 6 -8.93 3.58 2.70
C LEU A 6 -10.40 3.17 2.52
N ASP A 7 -11.18 3.14 3.60
CA ASP A 7 -12.63 2.87 3.59
C ASP A 7 -13.47 4.11 3.27
N GLY A 8 -12.82 5.27 3.10
CA GLY A 8 -13.46 6.55 2.78
C GLY A 8 -13.80 7.41 4.00
N GLU A 9 -13.53 6.95 5.22
CA GLU A 9 -13.69 7.79 6.41
C GLU A 9 -12.67 8.93 6.44
N VAL A 10 -13.00 9.97 7.21
CA VAL A 10 -12.16 11.17 7.37
C VAL A 10 -12.03 11.53 8.84
N LEU A 11 -10.80 11.73 9.28
CA LEU A 11 -10.46 12.23 10.62
C LEU A 11 -9.81 13.61 10.52
N TYR A 12 -10.33 14.55 11.31
CA TYR A 12 -9.77 15.88 11.46
C TYR A 12 -8.96 15.92 12.76
N GLY A 13 -7.74 16.45 12.66
CA GLY A 13 -6.86 16.57 13.82
C GLY A 13 -5.54 17.24 13.49
N GLU A 14 -4.66 17.29 14.47
CA GLU A 14 -3.30 17.77 14.31
C GLU A 14 -2.32 16.59 14.33
N VAL A 15 -1.38 16.62 13.40
CA VAL A 15 -0.22 15.74 13.40
C VAL A 15 0.98 16.65 13.63
N PRO A 16 1.65 16.60 14.79
CA PRO A 16 2.69 17.57 15.17
C PRO A 16 3.83 17.67 14.16
N LEU A 17 4.20 16.54 13.55
CA LEU A 17 5.19 16.46 12.49
C LEU A 17 4.64 15.57 11.37
N LEU A 18 4.52 16.12 10.16
CA LEU A 18 4.06 15.34 9.01
C LEU A 18 5.24 14.59 8.38
N HIS A 19 5.38 13.32 8.74
CA HIS A 19 6.30 12.37 8.15
C HIS A 19 5.67 10.97 8.11
N MET A 20 6.37 10.04 7.48
CA MET A 20 5.97 8.68 7.13
C MET A 20 7.12 7.71 7.44
N ASP A 21 7.96 8.04 8.44
CA ASP A 21 9.05 7.17 8.90
C ASP A 21 8.62 6.18 9.97
N ASP A 22 7.46 6.40 10.58
CA ASP A 22 6.85 5.53 11.59
C ASP A 22 5.66 4.75 11.03
N PRO A 23 5.40 3.52 11.55
CA PRO A 23 4.30 2.68 11.07
C PRO A 23 2.94 3.12 11.62
N PHE A 24 2.93 4.07 12.55
CA PHE A 24 1.73 4.67 13.14
C PHE A 24 1.83 6.19 13.07
N LEU A 25 0.67 6.82 12.97
CA LEU A 25 0.46 8.25 13.00
C LEU A 25 -0.23 8.58 14.32
N GLU A 26 0.38 9.47 15.08
CA GLU A 26 -0.26 10.07 16.26
C GLU A 26 -1.03 11.32 15.80
N VAL A 27 -2.35 11.30 16.01
CA VAL A 27 -3.24 12.38 15.64
C VAL A 27 -3.89 12.93 16.90
N ASP A 28 -3.55 14.17 17.24
CA ASP A 28 -4.21 14.91 18.31
C ASP A 28 -5.59 15.36 17.84
N LEU A 29 -6.60 14.99 18.62
CA LEU A 29 -8.00 15.27 18.32
C LEU A 29 -8.44 16.49 19.12
N HIS A 30 -8.66 17.59 18.42
CA HIS A 30 -9.30 18.78 18.98
C HIS A 30 -10.81 18.59 18.97
N SER A 31 -11.30 17.66 19.78
CA SER A 31 -12.73 17.53 20.02
C SER A 31 -13.19 18.57 21.03
N LEU A 32 -14.26 19.30 20.71
CA LEU A 32 -14.91 20.23 21.64
C LEU A 32 -15.75 19.48 22.70
N ASP A 33 -16.14 18.22 22.45
CA ASP A 33 -17.21 17.54 23.19
C ASP A 33 -16.92 16.07 23.59
N GLY A 34 -15.69 15.54 23.39
CA GLY A 34 -15.39 14.11 23.51
C GLY A 34 -14.28 13.73 24.51
N ASN A 35 -14.38 12.54 25.12
CA ASN A 35 -13.36 11.94 26.01
C ASN A 35 -12.12 11.39 25.26
N THR A 36 -11.99 11.67 23.97
CA THR A 36 -10.89 11.16 23.14
C THR A 36 -9.98 12.31 22.75
N ARG A 37 -8.74 12.27 23.23
CA ARG A 37 -7.73 13.30 23.00
C ARG A 37 -6.78 12.99 21.83
N GLN A 38 -6.52 11.71 21.59
CA GLN A 38 -5.51 11.28 20.63
C GLN A 38 -5.95 9.98 19.95
N ALA A 39 -5.61 9.83 18.67
CA ALA A 39 -5.74 8.58 17.93
C ALA A 39 -4.36 8.09 17.49
N LEU A 40 -4.12 6.79 17.65
CA LEU A 40 -2.97 6.10 17.07
C LEU A 40 -3.45 5.34 15.83
N VAL A 41 -3.05 5.82 14.65
CA VAL A 41 -3.56 5.34 13.37
C VAL A 41 -2.48 4.57 12.62
N PRO A 42 -2.67 3.29 12.25
CA PRO A 42 -1.69 2.60 11.42
C PRO A 42 -1.66 3.20 10.00
N VAL A 43 -0.46 3.43 9.47
CA VAL A 43 -0.28 3.98 8.10
C VAL A 43 -0.93 3.11 7.03
N THR A 44 -1.10 1.82 7.30
CA THR A 44 -1.75 0.85 6.40
C THR A 44 -3.25 1.07 6.24
N ALA A 45 -3.91 1.79 7.16
CA ALA A 45 -5.33 2.15 7.05
C ALA A 45 -5.54 3.50 6.33
N VAL A 46 -4.47 4.28 6.15
CA VAL A 46 -4.53 5.64 5.62
C VAL A 46 -4.40 5.61 4.10
N ARG A 47 -5.29 6.34 3.42
CA ARG A 47 -5.20 6.64 1.99
C ARG A 47 -4.24 7.81 1.75
N GLN A 48 -4.44 8.91 2.46
CA GLN A 48 -3.59 10.10 2.41
C GLN A 48 -3.83 10.99 3.63
N ILE A 49 -2.86 11.87 3.92
CA ILE A 49 -2.99 12.98 4.88
C ILE A 49 -2.78 14.28 4.12
N ASP A 50 -3.67 15.23 4.34
CA ASP A 50 -3.60 16.58 3.76
C ASP A 50 -3.28 17.61 4.85
N ALA A 51 -2.21 18.38 4.63
CA ALA A 51 -1.87 19.51 5.47
C ALA A 51 -2.82 20.68 5.18
N THR A 52 -3.45 21.19 6.23
CA THR A 52 -4.37 22.33 6.14
C THR A 52 -3.60 23.65 6.27
N GLY A 53 -4.09 24.73 5.63
CA GLY A 53 -3.51 26.07 5.79
C GLY A 53 -2.20 26.30 5.04
N VAL A 54 -1.93 25.50 4.01
CA VAL A 54 -0.73 25.65 3.17
C VAL A 54 -0.85 26.92 2.33
N PRO A 55 0.11 27.86 2.40
CA PRO A 55 0.07 29.10 1.62
C PRO A 55 0.29 28.82 0.13
N PRO A 56 -0.32 29.62 -0.77
CA PRO A 56 -0.14 29.46 -2.21
C PRO A 56 1.32 29.69 -2.63
N VAL A 57 1.70 29.14 -3.78
CA VAL A 57 3.01 29.43 -4.39
C VAL A 57 2.94 30.82 -5.05
N PRO A 58 3.97 31.70 -4.87
CA PRO A 58 4.04 32.97 -5.57
C PRO A 58 3.89 32.82 -7.09
N GLU A 59 3.21 33.78 -7.73
CA GLU A 59 3.01 33.76 -9.19
C GLU A 59 4.35 33.88 -9.93
N GLY A 60 4.59 32.99 -10.92
CA GLY A 60 5.75 33.07 -11.82
C GLY A 60 6.49 31.74 -12.07
N ASP A 61 6.45 30.79 -11.12
CA ASP A 61 7.29 29.57 -11.19
C ASP A 61 6.57 28.30 -11.69
N GLN A 62 5.27 28.38 -11.97
CA GLN A 62 4.44 27.19 -12.24
C GLN A 62 4.72 26.53 -13.59
N GLY A 63 5.12 27.31 -14.61
CA GLY A 63 5.26 26.82 -16.00
C GLY A 63 6.38 25.79 -16.23
N GLN A 64 7.30 25.63 -15.29
CA GLN A 64 8.44 24.70 -15.40
C GLN A 64 8.34 23.49 -14.48
N LEU A 65 7.29 23.40 -13.66
CA LEU A 65 7.16 22.33 -12.68
C LEU A 65 6.87 20.98 -13.37
N ALA A 66 7.43 19.92 -12.81
CA ALA A 66 7.17 18.58 -13.28
C ALA A 66 5.73 18.17 -12.96
N ARG A 67 5.03 17.58 -13.92
CA ARG A 67 3.65 17.08 -13.71
C ARG A 67 3.68 15.65 -13.22
N VAL A 68 2.87 15.33 -12.22
CA VAL A 68 2.75 13.98 -11.65
C VAL A 68 1.29 13.53 -11.57
N ALA A 69 1.04 12.29 -12.01
CA ALA A 69 -0.21 11.58 -11.74
C ALA A 69 0.05 10.52 -10.67
N LEU A 70 -0.55 10.70 -9.50
CA LEU A 70 -0.51 9.74 -8.39
C LEU A 70 -1.72 8.83 -8.50
N HIS A 71 -1.48 7.55 -8.79
CA HIS A 71 -2.50 6.53 -8.87
C HIS A 71 -2.63 5.81 -7.54
N PHE A 72 -3.80 5.87 -6.93
CA PHE A 72 -4.12 5.15 -5.71
C PHE A 72 -4.61 3.73 -6.02
N LEU A 73 -4.51 2.82 -5.05
CA LEU A 73 -4.97 1.44 -5.18
C LEU A 73 -6.49 1.33 -5.33
N ASP A 74 -7.24 2.27 -4.78
CA ASP A 74 -8.70 2.37 -4.90
C ASP A 74 -9.17 2.88 -6.28
N GLY A 75 -8.23 3.20 -7.17
CA GLY A 75 -8.50 3.70 -8.52
C GLY A 75 -8.57 5.22 -8.64
N GLN A 76 -8.47 5.96 -7.53
CA GLN A 76 -8.37 7.42 -7.59
C GLN A 76 -7.07 7.86 -8.26
N VAL A 77 -7.12 9.01 -8.93
CA VAL A 77 -5.95 9.63 -9.56
C VAL A 77 -5.87 11.09 -9.13
N PHE A 78 -4.81 11.44 -8.41
CA PHE A 78 -4.51 12.82 -8.08
C PHE A 78 -3.50 13.37 -9.09
N ARG A 79 -3.83 14.49 -9.74
CA ARG A 79 -2.98 15.14 -10.74
C ARG A 79 -2.46 16.45 -10.18
N ALA A 80 -1.16 16.67 -10.28
CA ALA A 80 -0.56 17.88 -9.77
C ALA A 80 0.76 18.24 -10.45
N GLU A 81 1.19 19.47 -10.23
CA GLU A 81 2.53 19.95 -10.51
C GLU A 81 3.38 19.88 -9.24
N VAL A 82 4.62 19.39 -9.34
CA VAL A 82 5.51 19.12 -8.21
C VAL A 82 6.30 20.38 -7.89
N VAL A 83 6.08 20.96 -6.71
CA VAL A 83 6.79 22.16 -6.23
C VAL A 83 8.20 21.79 -5.79
N THR A 84 8.31 20.74 -4.98
CA THR A 84 9.59 20.14 -4.57
C THR A 84 9.56 18.63 -4.78
N PRO A 85 10.69 18.00 -5.12
CA PRO A 85 10.74 16.54 -5.25
C PRO A 85 10.19 15.85 -4.01
N ALA A 86 9.42 14.78 -4.21
CA ALA A 86 8.81 14.05 -3.11
C ALA A 86 9.87 13.58 -2.09
N SER A 87 9.61 13.81 -0.81
CA SER A 87 10.41 13.26 0.28
C SER A 87 10.00 11.81 0.47
N LEU A 88 10.79 10.88 -0.08
CA LEU A 88 10.58 9.44 0.10
C LEU A 88 11.07 9.03 1.49
N GLN A 89 10.18 8.39 2.25
CA GLN A 89 10.40 7.99 3.63
C GLN A 89 10.09 6.49 3.79
N ARG A 90 10.24 5.95 4.99
CA ARG A 90 10.20 4.48 5.21
C ARG A 90 8.88 3.84 4.79
N PHE A 91 7.73 4.45 5.13
CA PHE A 91 6.40 3.88 4.91
C PHE A 91 5.56 4.64 3.89
N GLY A 92 6.07 5.74 3.34
CA GLY A 92 5.35 6.57 2.39
C GLY A 92 6.21 7.71 1.87
N ALA A 93 5.54 8.67 1.24
CA ALA A 93 6.20 9.87 0.73
C ALA A 93 5.39 11.13 1.07
N VAL A 94 6.10 12.23 1.31
CA VAL A 94 5.51 13.57 1.47
C VAL A 94 5.72 14.36 0.18
N TRP A 95 4.63 14.92 -0.34
CA TRP A 95 4.55 15.61 -1.62
C TRP A 95 4.17 17.07 -1.40
N ASP A 96 4.95 18.00 -1.93
CA ASP A 96 4.61 19.42 -2.03
C ASP A 96 4.22 19.73 -3.47
N VAL A 97 2.94 20.01 -3.69
CA VAL A 97 2.32 19.93 -5.01
C VAL A 97 1.27 21.01 -5.21
N ILE A 98 1.03 21.39 -6.47
CA ILE A 98 -0.07 22.26 -6.88
C ILE A 98 -1.11 21.39 -7.60
N GLU A 99 -2.30 21.29 -7.04
CA GLU A 99 -3.38 20.48 -7.61
C GLU A 99 -3.80 21.00 -8.99
N ALA A 100 -3.81 20.10 -9.97
CA ALA A 100 -4.20 20.45 -11.33
C ALA A 100 -5.70 20.80 -11.38
N GLY A 101 -6.02 21.96 -11.97
CA GLY A 101 -7.40 22.45 -12.13
C GLY A 101 -7.85 23.42 -11.03
N LEU A 102 -7.42 23.23 -9.78
CA LEU A 102 -7.71 24.16 -8.68
C LEU A 102 -6.59 25.18 -8.45
N GLY A 103 -5.35 24.87 -8.86
CA GLY A 103 -4.19 25.73 -8.61
C GLY A 103 -3.82 25.86 -7.12
N GLN A 104 -4.40 25.00 -6.26
CA GLN A 104 -4.15 25.03 -4.83
C GLN A 104 -2.88 24.25 -4.49
N ARG A 105 -1.97 24.89 -3.75
CA ARG A 105 -0.83 24.21 -3.16
C ARG A 105 -1.30 23.29 -2.03
N ARG A 106 -0.80 22.08 -1.99
CA ARG A 106 -1.06 21.07 -0.96
C ARG A 106 0.24 20.42 -0.53
N ILE A 107 0.31 20.05 0.74
CA ILE A 107 1.33 19.13 1.26
C ILE A 107 0.61 17.84 1.61
N LEU A 108 0.90 16.78 0.85
CA LEU A 108 0.25 15.48 0.97
C LEU A 108 1.23 14.43 1.48
N ALA A 109 0.89 13.73 2.55
CA ALA A 109 1.61 12.53 2.94
C ALA A 109 0.82 11.29 2.49
N ILE A 110 1.45 10.42 1.72
CA ILE A 110 0.79 9.26 1.10
C ILE A 110 1.57 7.99 1.47
N PRO A 111 0.95 7.06 2.22
CA PRO A 111 1.55 5.75 2.49
C PRO A 111 1.75 4.95 1.21
N TYR A 112 2.83 4.17 1.13
CA TYR A 112 3.06 3.29 -0.03
C TYR A 112 1.99 2.21 -0.16
N THR A 113 1.31 1.87 0.93
CA THR A 113 0.18 0.93 0.93
C THR A 113 -1.08 1.48 0.27
N ALA A 114 -1.19 2.79 0.07
CA ALA A 114 -2.30 3.41 -0.63
C ALA A 114 -1.98 3.72 -2.10
N LEU A 115 -0.69 3.79 -2.45
CA LEU A 115 -0.22 4.22 -3.76
C LEU A 115 0.08 3.03 -4.66
N LYS A 116 -0.54 3.00 -5.84
CA LYS A 116 -0.19 2.07 -6.92
C LYS A 116 1.12 2.48 -7.60
N ALA A 117 1.21 3.75 -7.99
CA ALA A 117 2.36 4.32 -8.69
C ALA A 117 2.25 5.85 -8.78
N ALA A 118 3.39 6.51 -8.93
CA ALA A 118 3.49 7.91 -9.36
C ALA A 118 4.07 7.97 -10.77
N PHE A 119 3.40 8.65 -11.68
CA PHE A 119 3.86 8.83 -13.07
C PHE A 119 4.16 10.30 -13.34
N TYR A 120 5.41 10.60 -13.65
CA TYR A 120 5.79 11.90 -14.18
C TYR A 120 5.38 11.99 -15.64
N VAL A 121 4.58 13.00 -15.99
CA VAL A 121 4.00 13.16 -17.32
C VAL A 121 4.44 14.46 -17.96
N ARG A 122 4.51 14.49 -19.30
CA ARG A 122 4.81 15.72 -20.03
C ARG A 122 3.58 16.59 -20.19
N HIS A 123 2.43 15.97 -20.46
CA HIS A 123 1.16 16.64 -20.68
C HIS A 123 0.04 15.80 -20.05
N TRP A 124 -1.03 16.45 -19.61
CA TRP A 124 -2.23 15.75 -19.19
C TRP A 124 -2.93 15.15 -20.40
N ASP A 125 -3.19 13.84 -20.38
CA ASP A 125 -3.98 13.22 -21.44
C ASP A 125 -5.46 13.61 -21.25
N THR A 126 -5.93 14.51 -22.10
CA THR A 126 -7.31 15.02 -22.10
C THR A 126 -8.24 14.17 -22.96
N ARG A 127 -7.74 13.15 -23.66
CA ARG A 127 -8.56 12.31 -24.55
C ARG A 127 -9.49 11.40 -23.74
N HIS A 128 -10.72 11.23 -24.26
CA HIS A 128 -11.71 10.34 -23.66
C HIS A 128 -11.17 8.89 -23.64
N PRO A 129 -11.50 8.05 -22.63
CA PRO A 129 -10.97 6.69 -22.55
C PRO A 129 -11.19 5.83 -23.80
N SER A 130 -12.26 6.05 -24.57
CA SER A 130 -12.53 5.40 -25.86
C SER A 130 -11.57 5.84 -26.96
N ASP A 131 -11.04 7.05 -26.88
CA ASP A 131 -10.21 7.68 -27.91
C ASP A 131 -8.71 7.45 -27.65
N ARG A 132 -8.41 6.61 -26.65
CA ARG A 132 -7.05 6.19 -26.28
C ARG A 132 -6.55 5.02 -27.13
N ASP A 133 -7.28 4.65 -28.18
CA ASP A 133 -6.78 3.77 -29.21
C ASP A 133 -5.56 4.42 -29.85
N GLY A 134 -4.40 3.99 -29.39
CA GLY A 134 -3.12 4.49 -29.86
C GLY A 134 -2.95 4.21 -31.35
N THR A 135 -1.84 4.69 -31.92
CA THR A 135 -1.48 4.27 -33.28
C THR A 135 -1.42 2.73 -33.35
N PRO A 136 -1.60 2.12 -34.53
CA PRO A 136 -1.57 0.65 -34.66
C PRO A 136 -0.35 0.00 -33.97
N ALA A 137 0.80 0.67 -34.02
CA ALA A 137 2.02 0.25 -33.32
C ALA A 137 1.89 0.24 -31.78
N GLN A 138 1.24 1.25 -31.20
CA GLN A 138 0.99 1.33 -29.75
C GLN A 138 -0.05 0.30 -29.30
N VAL A 139 -1.06 0.03 -30.13
CA VAL A 139 -2.06 -1.02 -29.88
C VAL A 139 -1.40 -2.40 -29.88
N GLU A 140 -0.54 -2.70 -30.86
CA GLU A 140 0.21 -3.96 -30.91
C GLU A 140 1.18 -4.10 -29.73
N GLN A 141 1.91 -3.04 -29.36
CA GLN A 141 2.74 -3.04 -28.15
C GLN A 141 1.92 -3.31 -26.88
N ARG A 142 0.73 -2.72 -26.76
CA ARG A 142 -0.17 -2.95 -25.62
C ARG A 142 -0.67 -4.39 -25.57
N LYS A 143 -1.09 -4.96 -26.70
CA LYS A 143 -1.49 -6.37 -26.79
C LYS A 143 -0.34 -7.30 -26.40
N LEU A 144 0.88 -7.02 -26.88
CA LEU A 144 2.06 -7.82 -26.53
C LEU A 144 2.38 -7.72 -25.03
N ALA A 145 2.33 -6.52 -24.45
CA ALA A 145 2.53 -6.31 -23.02
C ALA A 145 1.44 -7.03 -22.20
N GLU A 146 0.19 -7.03 -22.66
CA GLU A 146 -0.92 -7.72 -22.02
C GLU A 146 -0.76 -9.25 -22.07
N ILE A 147 -0.34 -9.80 -23.22
CA ILE A 147 -0.01 -11.22 -23.37
C ILE A 147 1.14 -11.61 -22.43
N GLN A 148 2.19 -10.78 -22.36
CA GLN A 148 3.33 -11.01 -21.45
C GLN A 148 2.89 -10.93 -19.98
N ALA A 149 2.07 -9.96 -19.60
CA ALA A 149 1.54 -9.83 -18.24
C ALA A 149 0.63 -11.00 -17.86
N ARG A 150 -0.19 -11.50 -18.79
CA ARG A 150 -1.02 -12.68 -18.58
C ARG A 150 -0.17 -13.93 -18.40
N ARG A 151 0.89 -14.09 -19.20
CA ARG A 151 1.85 -15.21 -19.08
C ARG A 151 2.63 -15.14 -17.77
N SER A 152 3.12 -13.97 -17.37
CA SER A 152 3.84 -13.82 -16.10
C SER A 152 2.93 -14.12 -14.91
N ARG A 153 1.68 -13.63 -14.93
CA ARG A 153 0.67 -13.92 -13.89
C ARG A 153 0.32 -15.41 -13.81
N ALA A 154 0.16 -16.08 -14.96
CA ALA A 154 -0.05 -17.53 -15.02
C ALA A 154 1.17 -18.33 -14.55
N GLY A 155 2.38 -17.89 -14.89
CA GLY A 155 3.64 -18.51 -14.44
C GLY A 155 3.92 -18.29 -12.95
N LEU A 156 3.52 -17.15 -12.38
CA LEU A 156 3.52 -16.91 -10.94
C LEU A 156 2.51 -17.81 -10.24
N ALA A 157 1.31 -17.98 -10.80
CA ALA A 157 0.30 -18.89 -10.28
C ALA A 157 0.72 -20.37 -10.35
N SER A 158 1.50 -20.77 -11.36
CA SER A 158 2.03 -22.14 -11.48
C SER A 158 3.27 -22.40 -10.63
N ARG A 159 4.00 -21.35 -10.22
CA ARG A 159 5.19 -21.43 -9.37
C ARG A 159 4.89 -21.26 -7.88
N MET A 160 3.72 -20.75 -7.52
CA MET A 160 3.25 -20.88 -6.14
C MET A 160 2.89 -22.35 -5.91
N PRO A 161 3.56 -23.07 -4.99
CA PRO A 161 3.01 -24.33 -4.52
C PRO A 161 1.62 -24.01 -3.98
N ARG A 162 0.59 -24.73 -4.45
CA ARG A 162 -0.69 -24.77 -3.75
C ARG A 162 -0.35 -25.14 -2.31
N ARG A 163 -0.40 -24.17 -1.40
CA ARG A 163 -0.31 -24.46 0.03
C ARG A 163 -1.52 -25.32 0.33
N ALA A 164 -1.32 -26.64 0.42
CA ALA A 164 -2.17 -27.46 1.25
C ALA A 164 -2.28 -26.71 2.58
N GLY A 165 -3.51 -26.41 2.98
CA GLY A 165 -3.77 -25.58 4.16
C GLY A 165 -3.02 -26.14 5.35
N LEU A 166 -2.57 -25.27 6.26
CA LEU A 166 -1.91 -25.68 7.51
C LEU A 166 -2.79 -26.68 8.30
N LEU A 167 -4.10 -26.65 8.08
CA LEU A 167 -5.10 -27.55 8.65
C LEU A 167 -5.05 -28.98 8.10
N ASP A 168 -4.59 -29.22 6.86
CA ASP A 168 -4.45 -30.57 6.29
C ASP A 168 -3.31 -31.37 6.93
N LYS A 169 -2.34 -30.69 7.54
CA LYS A 169 -1.21 -31.32 8.25
C LYS A 169 -1.52 -31.65 9.71
N VAL A 170 -2.58 -31.06 10.29
CA VAL A 170 -2.99 -31.36 11.67
C VAL A 170 -3.77 -32.67 11.74
N GLY A 171 -4.46 -33.08 10.67
CA GLY A 171 -5.24 -34.34 10.64
C GLY A 171 -4.42 -35.63 10.45
N LYS A 172 -3.20 -35.57 9.90
CA LYS A 172 -2.38 -36.76 9.62
C LYS A 172 -1.31 -37.07 10.69
N SER A 173 -1.18 -36.22 11.70
CA SER A 173 -0.21 -36.41 12.78
C SER A 173 -0.79 -37.19 13.97
N ALA A 174 -2.07 -37.58 13.92
CA ALA A 174 -2.80 -38.23 15.02
C ALA A 174 -3.16 -39.71 14.76
N GLN A 175 -2.46 -40.40 13.85
CA GLN A 175 -2.55 -41.86 13.70
C GLN A 175 -1.14 -42.44 13.56
N GLY A 176 -0.56 -42.79 14.70
CA GLY A 176 0.76 -43.39 14.79
C GLY A 176 1.23 -43.49 16.23
N GLU A 177 0.39 -44.02 17.13
CA GLU A 177 0.87 -44.46 18.44
C GLU A 177 1.88 -45.61 18.23
N PRO A 178 3.07 -45.56 18.85
CA PRO A 178 3.91 -46.74 18.96
C PRO A 178 3.26 -47.70 19.97
N GLN A 179 2.94 -48.92 19.52
CA GLN A 179 2.61 -50.03 20.42
C GLN A 179 3.75 -50.21 21.43
N ALA A 180 3.42 -50.04 22.71
CA ALA A 180 4.27 -50.45 23.81
C ALA A 180 4.47 -51.97 23.75
N LYS A 181 5.74 -52.41 23.69
CA LYS A 181 6.11 -53.81 23.93
C LYS A 181 5.98 -54.11 25.42
N ASP A 182 5.23 -55.17 25.70
CA ASP A 182 5.03 -55.86 26.97
C ASP A 182 6.38 -56.19 27.66
N PRO A 183 6.49 -56.10 29.01
CA PRO A 183 7.73 -56.42 29.72
C PRO A 183 7.84 -57.93 29.97
N GLY A 184 8.79 -58.58 29.30
CA GLY A 184 9.14 -59.99 29.54
C GLY A 184 9.93 -60.19 30.85
N LEU A 185 9.56 -61.25 31.58
CA LEU A 185 10.13 -61.77 32.83
C LEU A 185 11.68 -61.80 32.90
N PRO A 186 12.27 -61.77 34.13
CA PRO A 186 13.71 -61.93 34.32
C PRO A 186 14.18 -63.39 34.16
N PRO A 187 15.43 -63.64 33.75
CA PRO A 187 15.95 -64.99 33.56
C PRO A 187 16.32 -65.66 34.90
N GLU A 188 15.92 -66.92 35.04
CA GLU A 188 16.30 -67.87 36.09
C GLU A 188 17.81 -68.19 36.04
N ALA A 189 18.44 -68.29 37.21
CA ALA A 189 19.85 -68.64 37.38
C ALA A 189 20.07 -70.17 37.26
N PRO A 190 21.21 -70.64 36.72
CA PRO A 190 21.48 -72.07 36.60
C PRO A 190 21.90 -72.70 37.95
N PRO A 191 21.64 -74.00 38.17
CA PRO A 191 22.00 -74.68 39.40
C PRO A 191 23.50 -74.92 39.49
N ARG A 192 24.02 -74.79 40.71
CA ARG A 192 25.41 -75.13 41.07
C ARG A 192 25.58 -76.65 41.08
N GLY A 193 26.53 -77.13 40.27
CA GLY A 193 27.14 -78.46 40.33
C GLY A 193 28.64 -78.31 40.23
#